data_AF-A0A7G6TVH4-F1
#
_entry.id   AF-A0A7G6TVH4-F1
#
_cell.length_a   1.000
_cell.length_b   1.000
_cell.length_c   1.000
_cell.angle_alpha   90.00
_cell.angle_beta   90.00
_cell.angle_gamma   90.00
#
_symmetry.space_group_name_H-M   'P 1'
#
loop_
_entity.id
_entity.type
_entity.pdbx_description
1 polymer ?
#
loop_
_entity_poly.entity_id
_entity_poly.type
_entity_poly.pdbx_seq_one_letter_code
_entity_poly.pdbx_strand_id
1 'polypeptide(L)'
;MTLKPSVIRDVVADSPSIKKAIGPKLAKQFSANPKVAKYAFILKFPDGVVTGRAVSHALGKLPIPRGPTLLAGEDFTVEATEVAKAQACDVVSVREFGWTDAAYAAIRIGR
;
A
#
# COMPACT_ATOMS: atom_id res chain seq x y z
N MET A 1 -10.10 13.79 -4.81
CA MET A 1 -10.40 13.03 -3.58
C MET A 1 -9.19 12.19 -3.21
N THR A 2 -8.62 12.38 -2.03
CA THR A 2 -7.47 11.60 -1.56
C THR A 2 -7.97 10.24 -1.07
N LEU A 3 -7.47 9.14 -1.66
CA LEU A 3 -7.81 7.79 -1.19
C LEU A 3 -7.29 7.63 0.24
N LYS A 4 -8.21 7.40 1.18
CA LYS A 4 -7.89 7.23 2.59
C LYS A 4 -7.78 5.73 2.89
N PRO A 5 -6.60 5.21 3.26
CA PRO A 5 -6.47 3.80 3.60
C PRO A 5 -7.09 3.51 4.97
N SER A 6 -7.55 2.28 5.14
CA SER A 6 -7.80 1.68 6.45
C SER A 6 -6.46 1.28 7.06
N VAL A 7 -6.25 1.60 8.34
CA VAL A 7 -5.05 1.23 9.08
C VAL A 7 -5.36 0.02 9.95
N ILE A 8 -4.65 -1.07 9.72
CA ILE A 8 -4.73 -2.29 10.52
C ILE A 8 -3.41 -2.42 11.27
N ARG A 9 -3.46 -2.79 12.54
CA ARG A 9 -2.28 -2.85 13.40
C ARG A 9 -1.96 -4.27 13.79
N ASP A 10 -0.69 -4.51 14.07
CA ASP A 10 -0.20 -5.73 14.73
C ASP A 10 -0.60 -7.04 14.03
N VAL A 11 -0.26 -7.16 12.74
CA VAL A 11 -0.62 -8.32 11.93
C VAL A 11 0.59 -9.22 11.70
N VAL A 12 0.45 -10.52 12.00
CA VAL A 12 1.49 -11.52 11.71
C VAL A 12 1.70 -11.60 10.20
N ALA A 13 2.96 -11.69 9.76
CA ALA A 13 3.33 -11.72 8.34
C ALA A 13 3.14 -13.13 7.72
N ASP A 14 2.04 -13.80 8.06
CA ASP A 14 1.66 -15.10 7.50
C ASP A 14 0.48 -14.96 6.53
N SER A 15 0.36 -15.89 5.59
CA SER A 15 -0.72 -15.89 4.60
C SER A 15 -2.14 -15.80 5.19
N PRO A 16 -2.52 -16.52 6.27
CA PRO A 16 -3.87 -16.43 6.81
C PRO A 16 -4.17 -15.07 7.47
N SER A 17 -3.24 -14.49 8.23
CA SER A 17 -3.42 -13.19 8.90
C SER A 17 -3.48 -12.07 7.87
N ILE A 18 -2.60 -12.11 6.87
CA ILE A 18 -2.63 -11.15 5.75
C ILE A 18 -3.94 -11.28 4.98
N LYS A 19 -4.38 -12.50 4.64
CA LYS A 19 -5.68 -12.73 3.97
C LYS A 19 -6.85 -12.14 4.76
N LYS A 20 -6.85 -12.25 6.08
CA LYS A 20 -7.87 -11.62 6.94
C LYS A 20 -7.80 -10.10 6.92
N ALA A 21 -6.60 -9.52 6.85
CA ALA A 21 -6.38 -8.08 6.86
C ALA A 21 -6.72 -7.40 5.52
N ILE A 22 -6.18 -7.89 4.41
CA ILE A 22 -6.27 -7.24 3.10
C ILE A 22 -7.32 -7.87 2.17
N GLY A 23 -7.85 -9.03 2.54
CA GLY A 23 -8.85 -9.77 1.77
C GLY A 23 -8.23 -10.72 0.74
N PRO A 24 -9.04 -11.62 0.15
CA PRO A 24 -8.55 -12.73 -0.66
C PRO A 24 -7.93 -12.29 -1.99
N LYS A 25 -8.37 -11.17 -2.58
CA LYS A 25 -7.85 -10.68 -3.87
C LYS A 25 -6.39 -10.23 -3.73
N LEU A 26 -6.10 -9.38 -2.75
CA LEU A 26 -4.76 -8.86 -2.49
C LEU A 26 -3.84 -9.92 -1.89
N ALA A 27 -4.35 -10.77 -1.00
CA ALA A 27 -3.52 -11.80 -0.36
C ALA A 27 -3.00 -12.88 -1.34
N LYS A 28 -3.60 -13.04 -2.53
CA LYS A 28 -3.03 -13.89 -3.59
C LYS A 28 -1.70 -13.37 -4.12
N GLN A 29 -1.47 -12.06 -4.04
CA GLN A 29 -0.26 -11.38 -4.49
C GLN A 29 0.73 -11.15 -3.33
N PHE A 30 0.33 -11.51 -2.11
CA PHE A 30 1.23 -11.42 -0.97
C PHE A 30 2.31 -12.49 -1.07
N SER A 31 3.56 -12.03 -1.05
CA SER A 31 4.73 -12.88 -0.87
C SER A 31 5.36 -12.55 0.48
N ALA A 32 5.55 -13.57 1.31
CA ALA A 32 6.08 -13.37 2.65
C ALA A 32 7.53 -12.88 2.58
N ASN A 33 7.81 -11.77 3.27
CA ASN A 33 9.16 -11.27 3.44
C ASN A 33 9.83 -12.03 4.60
N PRO A 34 10.88 -12.84 4.37
CA PRO A 34 11.48 -13.66 5.42
C PRO A 34 12.13 -12.84 6.55
N LYS A 35 12.34 -11.53 6.33
CA LYS A 35 12.89 -10.61 7.34
C LYS A 35 11.80 -9.97 8.22
N VAL A 36 10.53 -10.15 7.89
CA VAL A 36 9.40 -9.54 8.59
C VAL A 36 8.54 -10.65 9.18
N ALA A 37 8.58 -10.83 10.49
CA ALA A 37 7.70 -11.77 11.19
C ALA A 37 6.30 -11.17 11.45
N LYS A 38 6.23 -9.83 11.56
CA LYS A 38 5.01 -9.10 11.92
C LYS A 38 5.04 -7.69 11.34
N TYR A 39 3.91 -7.28 10.74
CA TYR A 39 3.67 -5.91 10.35
C TYR A 39 3.06 -5.13 11.51
N ALA A 40 3.73 -4.05 11.92
CA ALA A 40 3.17 -3.10 12.87
C ALA A 40 1.94 -2.39 12.28
N PHE A 41 1.99 -2.09 10.98
CA PHE A 41 0.92 -1.42 10.26
C PHE A 41 0.67 -2.06 8.90
N ILE A 42 -0.59 -2.23 8.55
CA ILE A 42 -1.04 -2.49 7.17
C ILE A 42 -1.92 -1.32 6.76
N LEU A 43 -1.56 -0.65 5.67
CA LEU A 43 -2.34 0.40 5.03
C LEU A 43 -3.09 -0.20 3.85
N LYS A 44 -4.38 -0.51 4.06
CA LYS A 44 -5.25 -1.03 3.00
C LYS A 44 -5.96 0.13 2.31
N PHE A 45 -5.53 0.45 1.10
CA PHE A 45 -6.18 1.43 0.24
C PHE A 45 -7.47 0.84 -0.36
N PRO A 46 -8.54 1.65 -0.50
CA PRO A 46 -9.74 1.25 -1.22
C PRO A 46 -9.47 1.17 -2.73
N ASP A 47 -10.43 0.65 -3.48
CA ASP A 47 -10.36 0.52 -4.94
C ASP A 47 -10.08 1.89 -5.59
N GLY A 48 -9.08 1.90 -6.48
CA GLY A 48 -8.61 3.10 -7.15
C GLY A 48 -7.08 3.13 -7.27
N VAL A 49 -6.59 4.17 -7.96
CA VAL A 49 -5.15 4.36 -8.20
C VAL A 49 -4.52 5.12 -7.03
N VAL A 50 -3.61 4.44 -6.33
CA VAL A 50 -2.84 4.98 -5.22
C VAL A 50 -1.66 5.80 -5.76
N THR A 51 -1.60 7.07 -5.38
CA THR A 51 -0.57 8.03 -5.81
C THR A 51 0.55 8.18 -4.78
N GLY A 52 1.71 8.68 -5.20
CA GLY A 52 2.85 8.96 -4.30
C GLY A 52 2.46 9.89 -3.16
N ARG A 53 1.61 10.89 -3.45
CA ARG A 53 1.03 11.79 -2.45
C ARG A 53 0.14 11.05 -1.43
N ALA A 54 -0.69 10.12 -1.89
CA ALA A 54 -1.58 9.37 -1.00
C ALA A 54 -0.78 8.49 -0.03
N VAL A 55 0.25 7.80 -0.52
CA VAL A 55 1.18 7.00 0.30
C VAL A 55 1.89 7.88 1.31
N SER A 56 2.53 8.97 0.88
CA SER A 56 3.28 9.88 1.76
C SER A 56 2.41 10.44 2.88
N HIS A 57 1.20 10.88 2.54
CA HIS A 57 0.26 11.42 3.52
C HIS A 57 -0.28 10.36 4.48
N ALA A 58 -0.49 9.12 4.03
CA ALA A 58 -0.91 8.03 4.91
C ALA A 58 0.22 7.62 5.88
N LEU A 59 1.44 7.51 5.37
CA LEU A 59 2.63 7.17 6.16
C LEU A 59 2.96 8.26 7.20
N GLY A 60 2.79 9.54 6.85
CA GLY A 60 3.00 10.67 7.77
C GLY A 60 2.02 10.73 8.94
N LYS A 61 0.95 9.93 8.94
CA LYS A 61 -0.01 9.82 10.05
C LYS A 61 0.28 8.69 11.01
N LEU A 62 1.26 7.84 10.70
CA LEU A 62 1.65 6.73 11.58
C LEU A 62 2.54 7.23 12.71
N PRO A 63 2.42 6.66 13.91
CA PRO A 63 3.28 7.02 15.03
C PRO A 63 4.74 6.62 14.76
N ILE A 64 5.66 7.37 15.37
CA ILE A 64 7.11 7.16 15.29
C ILE A 64 7.60 6.64 16.66
N PRO A 65 8.43 5.59 16.72
CA PRO A 65 9.01 4.85 15.61
C PRO A 65 7.99 3.98 14.87
N ARG A 66 8.10 3.98 13.54
CA ARG A 66 7.26 3.16 12.67
C ARG A 66 7.91 1.79 12.50
N GLY A 67 7.22 0.72 12.93
CA GLY A 67 7.63 -0.66 12.66
C GLY A 67 7.38 -1.08 11.20
N PRO A 68 7.64 -2.36 10.86
CA PRO A 68 7.43 -2.88 9.50
C PRO A 68 6.01 -2.59 9.02
N THR A 69 5.90 -2.03 7.81
CA THR A 69 4.63 -1.56 7.25
C THR A 69 4.37 -2.18 5.89
N LEU A 70 3.14 -2.65 5.68
CA LEU A 70 2.67 -3.18 4.40
C LEU A 70 1.66 -2.21 3.78
N LEU A 71 1.85 -1.85 2.53
CA LEU A 71 0.86 -1.13 1.72
C LEU A 71 0.10 -2.13 0.86
N ALA A 72 -1.22 -2.10 0.91
CA ALA A 72 -2.08 -3.00 0.14
C ALA A 72 -3.12 -2.19 -0.63
N GLY A 73 -3.23 -2.42 -1.93
CA GLY A 73 -4.15 -1.69 -2.82
C GLY A 73 -4.15 -2.30 -4.20
N GLU A 74 -5.13 -1.96 -5.04
CA GLU A 74 -5.24 -2.63 -6.35
C GLU A 74 -4.20 -2.12 -7.34
N ASP A 75 -4.13 -0.79 -7.48
CA ASP A 75 -3.28 -0.10 -8.45
C ASP A 75 -2.42 0.95 -7.72
N PHE A 76 -1.11 0.91 -7.97
CA PHE A 76 -0.15 1.90 -7.46
C PHE A 76 0.56 2.54 -8.64
N THR A 77 0.66 3.87 -8.63
CA THR A 77 1.54 4.60 -9.55
C THR A 77 3.00 4.29 -9.30
N VAL A 78 3.85 4.61 -10.28
CA VAL A 78 5.31 4.48 -10.16
C VAL A 78 5.83 5.23 -8.94
N GLU A 79 5.42 6.48 -8.75
CA GLU A 79 5.83 7.32 -7.61
C GLU A 79 5.33 6.77 -6.28
N ALA A 80 4.14 6.16 -6.24
CA ALA A 80 3.65 5.50 -5.03
C ALA A 80 4.55 4.32 -4.63
N THR A 81 4.97 3.51 -5.60
CA THR A 81 5.89 2.40 -5.38
C THR A 81 7.28 2.90 -4.96
N GLU A 82 7.78 3.98 -5.56
CA GLU A 82 9.06 4.60 -5.18
C GLU A 82 9.04 5.13 -3.74
N VAL A 83 7.98 5.85 -3.35
CA VAL A 83 7.80 6.31 -1.97
C VAL A 83 7.75 5.15 -0.99
N ALA A 84 7.04 4.07 -1.33
CA ALA A 84 6.96 2.88 -0.50
C ALA A 84 8.34 2.24 -0.28
N LYS A 85 9.11 2.07 -1.36
CA LYS A 85 10.48 1.54 -1.32
C LYS A 85 11.42 2.42 -0.49
N ALA A 86 11.37 3.74 -0.70
CA ALA A 86 12.19 4.70 0.06
C ALA A 86 11.90 4.66 1.57
N GLN A 87 10.69 4.27 1.96
CA GLN A 87 10.26 4.15 3.36
C GLN A 87 10.37 2.71 3.89
N ALA A 88 11.03 1.81 3.16
CA ALA A 88 11.17 0.38 3.48
C ALA A 88 9.84 -0.32 3.77
N CYS A 89 8.77 0.07 3.07
CA CYS A 89 7.47 -0.57 3.16
C CYS A 89 7.38 -1.71 2.15
N ASP A 90 6.76 -2.82 2.56
CA ASP A 90 6.35 -3.86 1.63
C ASP A 90 5.11 -3.39 0.85
N VAL A 91 4.97 -3.80 -0.40
CA VAL A 91 3.84 -3.43 -1.26
C VAL A 91 3.19 -4.70 -1.80
N VAL A 92 1.87 -4.76 -1.69
CA VAL A 92 1.03 -5.75 -2.35
C VAL A 92 0.07 -5.00 -3.26
N SER A 93 0.27 -5.17 -4.56
CA SER A 93 -0.63 -4.69 -5.60
C SER A 93 -1.22 -5.83 -6.42
N VAL A 94 -2.42 -5.63 -6.96
CA VAL A 94 -3.03 -6.61 -7.88
C VAL A 94 -2.44 -6.47 -9.27
N ARG A 95 -2.00 -5.25 -9.62
CA ARG A 95 -1.42 -4.92 -10.92
C ARG A 95 -0.19 -4.05 -10.74
N GLU A 96 0.78 -4.22 -11.63
CA GLU A 96 1.84 -3.24 -11.83
C GLU A 96 1.26 -2.14 -12.72
N PHE A 97 0.77 -1.07 -12.09
CA PHE A 97 0.14 0.04 -12.80
C PHE A 97 1.23 1.03 -13.22
N GLY A 98 1.73 0.92 -14.45
CA GLY A 98 2.87 1.70 -14.97
C GLY A 98 2.59 3.18 -15.28
N TRP A 99 1.60 3.79 -14.64
CA TRP A 99 1.29 5.21 -14.84
C TRP A 99 1.94 6.06 -13.77
N THR A 100 2.44 7.22 -14.18
CA THR A 100 2.93 8.25 -13.27
C THR A 100 1.76 8.98 -12.61
N ASP A 101 2.01 9.61 -11.46
CA ASP A 101 1.07 10.52 -10.79
C ASP A 101 0.56 11.59 -11.78
N ALA A 102 1.47 12.12 -12.63
CA ALA A 102 1.15 13.12 -13.64
C ALA A 102 0.24 12.58 -14.76
N ALA A 103 0.53 11.39 -15.30
CA ALA A 103 -0.30 10.76 -16.33
C ALA A 103 -1.70 10.44 -15.80
N TYR A 104 -1.80 9.92 -14.56
CA TYR A 104 -3.08 9.67 -13.92
C TYR A 104 -3.88 10.96 -13.68
N ALA A 105 -3.22 12.03 -13.25
CA ALA A 105 -3.86 13.33 -13.05
C ALA A 105 -4.43 13.91 -14.35
N ALA A 106 -3.68 13.84 -15.46
CA ALA A 106 -4.13 14.32 -16.77
C ALA A 106 -5.41 13.62 -17.25
N ILE A 107 -5.51 12.31 -17.06
CA ILE A 107 -6.68 11.50 -17.44
C ILE A 107 -7.89 11.85 -16.58
N ARG A 108 -7.68 12.14 -15.29
CA ARG A 108 -8.75 12.52 -14.37
C ARG A 108 -9.30 13.92 -14.62
N ILE A 109 -8.48 14.83 -15.15
CA ILE A 109 -8.88 16.22 -15.48
C ILE A 109 -9.60 16.28 -16.83
N GLY A 110 -9.27 15.39 -17.77
CA GLY A 110 -9.92 15.30 -19.07
C GLY A 110 -11.31 14.64 -19.09
N ARG A 111 -11.92 14.41 -17.92
CA ARG A 111 -13.22 13.76 -17.75
C ARG A 111 -14.14 14.62 -16.91
#